data_AF-A0A2U3LKU4-F1
#
_entry.id   AF-A0A2U3LKU4-F1
#
_cell.length_a   1.000
_cell.length_b   1.000
_cell.length_c   1.000
_cell.angle_alpha   90.00
_cell.angle_beta   90.00
_cell.angle_gamma   90.00
#
_symmetry.space_group_name_H-M   'P 1'
#
loop_
_entity.id
_entity.type
_entity.pdbx_description
1 polymer ?
#
loop_
_entity_poly.entity_id
_entity_poly.type
_entity_poly.pdbx_seq_one_letter_code
_entity_poly.pdbx_strand_id
1 'polypeptide(L)'
;MKNRSLFLVSALALAGLSIASAKSYDITIDAASKAGSVMLAPGNYSLKVEGANAIFTDENGKKITAPVKVENADKKHDMTAVESTKTNDGEKIQSIELGGSTETLEFGE
;
A
#
# COMPACT_ATOMS: atom_id res chain seq x y z
N MET A 1 35.12 46.80 16.13
CA MET A 1 33.67 46.64 15.81
C MET A 1 33.36 45.16 15.97
N LYS A 2 32.78 44.76 17.11
CA LYS A 2 31.36 44.42 17.27
C LYS A 2 30.95 43.17 16.46
N ASN A 3 31.01 42.03 17.13
CA ASN A 3 30.11 40.86 17.16
C ASN A 3 29.22 40.65 15.90
N ARG A 4 28.96 39.45 15.37
CA ARG A 4 28.25 38.33 16.03
C ARG A 4 28.32 37.07 15.16
N SER A 5 28.50 35.94 15.84
CA SER A 5 28.17 34.60 15.36
C SER A 5 26.75 34.55 14.78
N LEU A 6 26.58 33.89 13.64
CA LEU A 6 25.28 33.50 13.10
C LEU A 6 25.30 31.98 12.90
N PHE A 7 24.97 31.26 13.97
CA PHE A 7 24.64 29.84 13.91
C PHE A 7 23.35 29.69 13.09
N LEU A 8 23.46 29.19 11.86
CA LEU A 8 22.33 28.71 11.07
C LEU A 8 21.91 27.35 11.63
N VAL A 9 20.99 27.39 12.61
CA VAL A 9 20.29 26.22 13.13
C VAL A 9 19.38 25.70 12.02
N SER A 10 19.79 24.62 11.35
CA SER A 10 18.92 23.84 10.46
C SER A 10 17.90 23.09 11.32
N ALA A 11 16.71 23.68 11.50
CA ALA A 11 15.57 22.97 12.04
C ALA A 11 15.11 21.92 11.02
N LEU A 12 15.67 20.72 11.11
CA LEU A 12 15.16 19.56 10.38
C LEU A 12 13.81 19.19 11.02
N ALA A 13 12.73 19.68 10.41
CA ALA A 13 11.37 19.32 10.77
C ALA A 13 11.19 17.81 10.59
N LEU A 14 11.31 17.06 11.68
CA LEU A 14 10.78 15.72 11.79
C LEU A 14 9.26 15.84 11.70
N ALA A 15 8.71 15.75 10.49
CA ALA A 15 7.29 15.56 10.29
C ALA A 15 6.91 14.29 11.07
N GLY A 16 6.16 14.47 12.15
CA GLY A 16 5.57 13.37 12.88
C GLY A 16 4.66 12.61 11.93
N LEU A 17 5.13 11.47 11.43
CA LEU A 17 4.28 10.47 10.83
C LEU A 17 3.38 9.99 11.97
N SER A 18 2.24 10.64 12.13
CA SER A 18 1.13 10.10 12.90
C SER A 18 0.85 8.73 12.31
N ILE A 19 1.20 7.68 13.07
CA ILE A 19 0.85 6.31 12.76
C ILE A 19 -0.66 6.26 12.94
N ALA A 20 -1.38 6.65 11.89
CA ALA A 20 -2.79 6.34 11.77
C ALA A 20 -2.87 4.82 11.95
N SER A 21 -3.76 4.37 12.82
CA SER A 21 -4.07 2.95 12.97
C SER A 21 -4.59 2.45 11.62
N ALA A 22 -3.68 2.03 10.74
CA ALA A 22 -4.00 1.63 9.38
C ALA A 22 -4.83 0.35 9.45
N LYS A 23 -6.03 0.43 8.88
CA LYS A 23 -6.94 -0.72 8.79
C LYS A 23 -6.21 -1.81 8.01
N SER A 24 -6.20 -3.02 8.57
CA SER A 24 -5.57 -4.19 7.95
C SER A 24 -6.66 -5.04 7.30
N TYR A 25 -6.37 -5.58 6.13
CA TYR A 25 -7.31 -6.33 5.31
C TYR A 25 -6.70 -7.68 4.99
N ASP A 26 -7.38 -8.75 5.35
CA ASP A 26 -6.94 -10.09 4.98
C ASP A 26 -7.36 -10.38 3.55
N ILE A 27 -6.40 -10.76 2.71
CA ILE A 27 -6.60 -11.13 1.33
C ILE A 27 -5.93 -12.48 1.06
N THR A 28 -6.51 -13.25 0.16
CA THR A 28 -5.93 -14.50 -0.33
C THR A 28 -5.53 -14.30 -1.79
N ILE A 29 -4.30 -14.70 -2.11
CA ILE A 29 -3.77 -14.70 -3.46
C ILE A 29 -3.73 -16.17 -3.90
N ASP A 30 -4.61 -16.56 -4.81
CA ASP A 30 -4.77 -17.98 -5.21
C ASP A 30 -3.65 -18.49 -6.13
N ALA A 31 -3.05 -17.59 -6.92
CA ALA A 31 -1.96 -17.89 -7.84
C ALA A 31 -0.88 -16.80 -7.80
N ALA A 32 0.34 -17.14 -8.23
CA ALA A 32 1.43 -16.16 -8.30
C ALA A 32 1.00 -14.96 -9.16
N SER A 33 0.92 -13.80 -8.50
CA SER A 33 0.29 -12.60 -9.06
C SER A 33 1.22 -11.39 -8.98
N LYS A 34 1.31 -10.63 -10.05
CA LYS A 34 2.08 -9.38 -10.10
C LYS A 34 1.20 -8.22 -9.61
N ALA A 35 1.69 -7.48 -8.62
CA ALA A 35 1.05 -6.28 -8.09
C ALA A 35 2.01 -5.10 -8.31
N GLY A 36 1.72 -4.21 -9.26
CA GLY A 36 2.70 -3.19 -9.63
C GLY A 36 3.94 -3.82 -10.27
N SER A 37 5.11 -3.49 -9.72
CA SER A 37 6.40 -4.07 -10.10
C SER A 37 6.81 -5.29 -9.27
N VAL A 38 6.01 -5.71 -8.28
CA VAL A 38 6.36 -6.82 -7.36
C VAL A 38 5.58 -8.09 -7.68
N MET A 39 6.19 -9.24 -7.40
CA MET A 39 5.56 -10.56 -7.53
C MET A 39 5.13 -11.06 -6.16
N LEU A 40 3.85 -11.42 -6.02
CA LEU A 40 3.29 -12.06 -4.84
C LEU A 40 3.14 -13.55 -5.10
N ALA A 41 3.65 -14.37 -4.18
CA ALA A 41 3.42 -15.82 -4.22
C ALA A 41 1.98 -16.13 -3.79
N PRO A 42 1.40 -17.27 -4.21
CA PRO A 42 0.11 -17.69 -3.69
C PRO A 42 0.17 -17.89 -2.17
N GLY A 43 -0.88 -17.46 -1.47
CA GLY A 43 -0.96 -17.53 -0.01
C GLY A 43 -1.85 -16.44 0.60
N ASN A 44 -1.87 -16.41 1.93
CA ASN A 44 -2.66 -15.45 2.70
C ASN A 44 -1.80 -14.25 3.08
N TYR A 45 -2.34 -13.05 2.91
CA TYR A 45 -1.65 -11.80 3.21
C TYR A 45 -2.53 -10.87 4.02
N SER A 46 -1.89 -10.15 4.95
CA SER A 46 -2.46 -8.97 5.56
C SER A 46 -2.00 -7.74 4.77
N LEU A 47 -2.96 -7.07 4.14
CA LEU A 47 -2.76 -5.85 3.38
C LEU A 47 -2.97 -4.63 4.27
N LYS A 48 -1.99 -3.73 4.27
CA LYS A 48 -2.07 -2.40 4.88
C LYS A 48 -1.77 -1.34 3.84
N VAL A 49 -2.45 -0.19 3.95
CA VAL A 49 -2.19 0.97 3.09
C VAL A 49 -1.48 2.03 3.90
N GLU A 50 -0.30 2.43 3.45
CA GLU A 50 0.49 3.50 4.04
C GLU A 50 0.78 4.56 2.96
N GLY A 51 -0.05 5.61 2.95
CA GLY A 51 0.02 6.67 1.95
C GLY A 51 -0.26 6.13 0.54
N ALA A 52 0.75 6.21 -0.34
CA ALA A 52 0.67 5.72 -1.73
C ALA A 52 1.26 4.29 -1.90
N ASN A 53 1.34 3.51 -0.82
CA ASN A 53 1.92 2.18 -0.84
C ASN A 53 0.99 1.14 -0.21
N ALA A 54 0.86 0.00 -0.86
CA ALA A 54 0.26 -1.21 -0.32
C ALA A 54 1.36 -2.09 0.27
N ILE A 55 1.21 -2.49 1.53
CA ILE A 55 2.12 -3.36 2.25
C ILE A 55 1.42 -4.69 2.49
N PHE A 56 1.87 -5.71 1.77
CA PHE A 56 1.46 -7.09 1.92
C PHE A 56 2.35 -7.76 2.95
N THR A 57 1.78 -8.31 4.01
CA THR A 57 2.49 -9.09 5.02
C THR A 57 2.05 -10.53 4.92
N ASP A 58 2.96 -11.46 4.60
CA ASP A 58 2.63 -12.88 4.56
C ASP A 58 2.48 -13.49 5.96
N GLU A 59 2.06 -14.75 6.03
CA GLU A 59 1.93 -15.52 7.28
C GLU A 59 3.26 -15.67 8.06
N ASN A 60 4.40 -15.58 7.39
CA ASN A 60 5.74 -15.64 7.99
C ASN A 60 6.23 -14.25 8.47
N GLY A 61 5.42 -13.20 8.29
CA GLY A 61 5.75 -11.82 8.63
C GLY A 61 6.62 -11.09 7.59
N LYS A 62 6.87 -11.69 6.42
CA LYS A 62 7.57 -11.05 5.31
C LYS A 62 6.70 -9.94 4.74
N LYS A 63 7.27 -8.74 4.67
CA LYS A 63 6.61 -7.55 4.13
C LYS A 63 7.06 -7.31 2.70
N ILE A 64 6.10 -7.09 1.81
CA ILE A 64 6.30 -6.76 0.41
C ILE A 64 5.52 -5.47 0.16
N THR A 65 6.21 -4.45 -0.34
CA THR A 65 5.60 -3.14 -0.59
C THR A 65 5.43 -2.94 -2.08
N ALA A 66 4.23 -2.54 -2.49
CA ALA A 66 3.92 -2.17 -3.86
C ALA A 66 3.41 -0.72 -3.91
N PRO A 67 3.89 0.10 -4.85
CA PRO A 67 3.30 1.42 -5.09
C PRO A 67 1.88 1.25 -5.63
N VAL A 68 0.94 2.03 -5.11
CA VAL A 68 -0.47 2.03 -5.51
C VAL A 68 -0.99 3.44 -5.69
N LYS A 69 -1.95 3.58 -6.59
CA LYS A 69 -2.78 4.77 -6.69
C LYS A 69 -4.06 4.51 -5.89
N VAL A 70 -4.27 5.30 -4.84
CA VAL A 70 -5.47 5.19 -3.99
C VAL A 70 -6.55 6.09 -4.58
N GLU A 71 -7.61 5.48 -5.09
CA GLU A 71 -8.80 6.16 -5.58
C GLU A 71 -9.94 6.03 -4.57
N ASN A 72 -10.89 6.97 -4.59
CA ASN A 72 -12.10 6.89 -3.78
C ASN A 72 -13.31 6.69 -4.69
N ALA A 73 -14.05 5.59 -4.46
CA ALA A 73 -15.33 5.33 -5.09
C ALA A 73 -16.43 6.22 -4.49
N ASP A 74 -17.54 6.39 -5.24
CA ASP A 74 -18.71 7.16 -4.79
C ASP A 74 -19.42 6.56 -3.57
N LYS A 75 -19.27 5.24 -3.38
CA LYS A 75 -19.88 4.46 -2.30
C LYS A 75 -18.84 3.58 -1.62
N LYS A 76 -19.15 3.17 -0.39
CA LYS A 76 -18.31 2.23 0.34
C LYS A 76 -18.37 0.84 -0.30
N HIS A 77 -17.24 0.16 -0.30
CA HIS A 77 -17.11 -1.24 -0.63
C HIS A 77 -17.64 -2.08 0.54
N ASP A 78 -18.55 -3.00 0.26
CA ASP A 78 -19.13 -3.88 1.29
C ASP A 78 -18.13 -4.94 1.75
N MET A 79 -17.29 -5.43 0.83
CA MET A 79 -16.28 -6.45 1.07
C MET A 79 -14.94 -6.07 0.43
N THR A 80 -13.86 -6.73 0.86
CA THR A 80 -12.57 -6.60 0.19
C THR A 80 -12.55 -7.51 -1.03
N ALA A 81 -12.28 -6.95 -2.21
CA ALA A 81 -12.22 -7.69 -3.47
C ALA A 81 -10.86 -7.47 -4.15
N VAL A 82 -10.26 -8.54 -4.65
CA VAL A 82 -9.00 -8.50 -5.41
C VAL A 82 -9.33 -8.75 -6.88
N GLU A 83 -9.20 -7.72 -7.69
CA GLU A 83 -9.44 -7.80 -9.13
C GLU A 83 -8.14 -8.10 -9.85
N SER A 84 -8.10 -9.25 -10.50
CA SER A 84 -6.92 -9.75 -11.20
C SER A 84 -7.25 -10.16 -12.63
N THR A 85 -6.29 -10.02 -13.53
CA THR A 85 -6.40 -10.43 -14.94
C THR A 85 -5.29 -11.41 -15.28
N LYS A 86 -5.65 -12.49 -16.00
CA LYS A 86 -4.68 -13.44 -16.52
C LYS A 86 -3.93 -12.83 -17.71
N THR A 87 -2.61 -12.89 -17.64
CA THR A 87 -1.67 -12.46 -18.68
C THR A 87 -0.87 -13.68 -19.17
N ASN A 88 -0.05 -13.50 -20.21
CA ASN A 88 0.84 -14.57 -20.68
C ASN A 88 1.92 -14.95 -19.66
N ASP A 89 2.29 -14.00 -18.77
CA ASP A 89 3.36 -14.16 -17.77
C ASP A 89 2.83 -14.54 -16.37
N GLY A 90 1.52 -14.85 -16.26
CA GLY A 90 0.85 -15.17 -15.00
C GLY A 90 -0.33 -14.25 -14.71
N GLU A 91 -0.69 -14.10 -13.45
CA GLU A 91 -1.81 -13.25 -13.04
C GLU A 91 -1.32 -11.85 -12.67
N LYS A 92 -2.08 -10.82 -13.00
CA LYS A 92 -1.78 -9.42 -12.66
C LYS A 92 -2.93 -8.84 -11.85
N ILE A 93 -2.62 -8.39 -10.63
CA ILE A 93 -3.56 -7.65 -9.80
C ILE A 93 -3.71 -6.25 -10.41
N GLN A 94 -4.94 -5.89 -10.77
CA GLN A 94 -5.26 -4.57 -11.31
C GLN A 94 -5.70 -3.63 -10.19
N SER A 95 -6.59 -4.10 -9.33
CA SER A 95 -7.09 -3.30 -8.23
C SER A 95 -7.49 -4.12 -7.02
N ILE A 96 -7.47 -3.50 -5.85
CA ILE A 96 -8.02 -4.07 -4.62
C ILE A 96 -9.00 -3.08 -4.01
N GLU A 97 -10.26 -3.48 -3.89
CA GLU A 97 -11.31 -2.73 -3.20
C GLU A 97 -11.25 -3.01 -1.71
N LEU A 98 -11.30 -1.98 -0.86
CA LEU A 98 -11.12 -2.12 0.58
C LEU A 98 -12.45 -2.11 1.34
N GLY A 99 -12.84 -3.27 1.89
CA GLY A 99 -14.10 -3.47 2.60
C GLY A 99 -14.32 -2.51 3.79
N GLY A 100 -15.49 -1.87 3.82
CA GLY A 100 -15.86 -0.86 4.81
C GLY A 100 -15.24 0.53 4.58
N SER A 101 -14.45 0.69 3.52
CA SER A 101 -13.88 1.94 3.03
C SER A 101 -14.46 2.29 1.64
N THR A 102 -14.26 3.53 1.19
CA THR A 102 -14.48 3.91 -0.23
C THR A 102 -13.21 3.78 -1.06
N GLU A 103 -12.11 3.37 -0.44
CA GLU A 103 -10.79 3.30 -1.09
C GLU A 103 -10.66 2.08 -2.01
N THR A 104 -10.15 2.33 -3.20
CA THR A 104 -9.70 1.33 -4.18
C THR A 104 -8.23 1.55 -4.46
N LEU A 105 -7.43 0.49 -4.35
CA LEU A 105 -6.01 0.52 -4.65
C LEU A 105 -5.81 0.07 -6.09
N GLU A 106 -5.42 0.97 -6.98
CA GLU A 106 -5.04 0.63 -8.34
C GLU A 106 -3.53 0.34 -8.42
N PHE A 107 -3.19 -0.78 -9.04
CA PHE A 107 -1.82 -1.21 -9.26
C PHE A 107 -1.42 -0.90 -10.71
N GLY A 108 -0.46 0.00 -10.86
CA GLY A 108 0.15 0.32 -12.16
C GLY A 108 0.99 -0.83 -12.72
N GLU A 109 1.58 -0.67 -13.90
CA GLU A 109 2.56 -1.61 -14.48
C GLU A 109 4.00 -1.10 -14.33
#